data_AF-A0A9E1LC16-F1
#
_entry.id   AF-A0A9E1LC16-F1
#
_cell.length_a   1.000
_cell.length_b   1.000
_cell.length_c   1.000
_cell.angle_alpha   90.00
_cell.angle_beta   90.00
_cell.angle_gamma   90.00
#
_symmetry.space_group_name_H-M   'P 1'
#
loop_
_entity.id
_entity.type
_entity.pdbx_description
1 polymer ?
#
loop_
_entity_poly.entity_id
_entity_poly.type
_entity_poly.pdbx_seq_one_letter_code
_entity_poly.pdbx_strand_id
1 'polypeptide(L)'
;MKKIAILLFITSSFVFAQWSSDSSQNTLIESASQSQLSPLVQVALDGSTYIAWGDRRNTPSYDYRIKRLDFSGNIFESYTLSNQHSSSAAGNLEALESDTEHGVFVLWEQITDNRDELRLQHVNSTLDANGMVFGDNGLVLSGFECDRKNGSLAVIDRDNAIVSFTTSSCAGSNVMDYGNAYVQKITSGAKAWGNDGKLAATRNTNGNDVLDVKVIPGLLGGAFILFSQNTTSDNSL
;
A
#
# COMPACT_ATOMS: atom_id res chain seq x y z
N MET A 1 -41.05 12.08 -53.90
CA MET A 1 -40.03 12.15 -52.83
C MET A 1 -40.32 11.06 -51.82
N LYS A 2 -39.53 9.98 -51.76
CA LYS A 2 -39.72 8.87 -50.81
C LYS A 2 -39.24 9.33 -49.43
N LYS A 3 -40.13 9.33 -48.44
CA LYS A 3 -39.78 9.58 -47.03
C LYS A 3 -39.09 8.34 -46.49
N ILE A 4 -37.79 8.45 -46.19
CA ILE A 4 -37.05 7.43 -45.45
C ILE A 4 -37.26 7.73 -43.97
N ALA A 5 -37.91 6.81 -43.25
CA ALA A 5 -38.03 6.87 -41.80
C ALA A 5 -36.79 6.20 -41.20
N ILE A 6 -36.00 6.96 -40.45
CA ILE A 6 -34.85 6.44 -39.69
C ILE A 6 -35.40 6.05 -38.31
N LEU A 7 -35.34 4.75 -38.00
CA LEU A 7 -35.74 4.21 -36.71
C LEU A 7 -34.51 4.18 -35.80
N LEU A 8 -34.51 5.01 -34.75
CA LEU A 8 -33.44 5.07 -33.76
C LEU A 8 -33.65 3.97 -32.71
N PHE A 9 -32.81 2.92 -32.73
CA PHE A 9 -32.81 1.90 -31.69
C PHE A 9 -32.03 2.39 -30.48
N ILE A 10 -32.74 2.69 -29.38
CA ILE A 10 -32.14 2.95 -28.07
C ILE A 10 -31.93 1.59 -27.40
N THR A 11 -30.69 1.10 -27.37
CA THR A 11 -30.32 -0.09 -26.60
C THR A 11 -30.15 0.32 -25.14
N SER A 12 -31.05 -0.13 -24.27
CA SER A 12 -30.91 0.04 -22.82
C SER A 12 -30.00 -1.04 -22.28
N SER A 13 -28.78 -0.68 -21.88
CA SER A 13 -27.88 -1.57 -21.16
C SER A 13 -28.29 -1.58 -19.68
N PHE A 14 -28.74 -2.73 -19.17
CA PHE A 14 -28.94 -2.91 -17.73
C PHE A 14 -27.60 -3.26 -17.09
N VAL A 15 -27.14 -2.44 -16.14
CA VAL A 15 -26.01 -2.80 -15.27
C VAL A 15 -26.61 -3.40 -14.00
N PHE A 16 -26.29 -4.66 -13.72
CA PHE A 16 -26.72 -5.33 -12.49
C PHE A 16 -25.67 -5.11 -11.40
N ALA A 17 -26.10 -4.96 -10.15
CA ALA A 17 -25.18 -4.92 -9.03
C ALA A 17 -24.46 -6.27 -8.88
N GLN A 18 -23.15 -6.24 -8.69
CA GLN A 18 -22.34 -7.42 -8.39
C GLN A 18 -22.45 -7.81 -6.90
N TRP A 19 -22.79 -6.87 -6.03
CA TRP A 19 -23.10 -7.19 -4.63
C TRP A 19 -24.40 -8.01 -4.57
N SER A 20 -24.29 -9.20 -3.99
CA SER A 20 -25.46 -10.02 -3.66
C SER A 20 -26.22 -9.37 -2.50
N SER A 21 -27.55 -9.35 -2.58
CA SER A 21 -28.41 -9.06 -1.42
C SER A 21 -28.58 -10.28 -0.50
N ASP A 22 -28.16 -11.45 -0.94
CA ASP A 22 -28.08 -12.69 -0.16
C ASP A 22 -26.69 -12.80 0.48
N SER A 23 -26.64 -12.70 1.82
CA SER A 23 -25.42 -12.78 2.62
C SER A 23 -24.75 -14.16 2.61
N SER A 24 -25.40 -15.18 2.04
CA SER A 24 -24.80 -16.51 1.85
C SER A 24 -23.97 -16.63 0.56
N GLN A 25 -24.08 -15.65 -0.34
CA GLN A 25 -23.37 -15.63 -1.61
C GLN A 25 -22.19 -14.66 -1.53
N ASN A 26 -20.98 -15.18 -1.74
CA ASN A 26 -19.79 -14.35 -1.85
C ASN A 26 -19.63 -13.81 -3.26
N THR A 27 -19.29 -12.52 -3.38
CA THR A 27 -18.89 -11.93 -4.65
C THR A 27 -17.46 -12.36 -4.99
N LEU A 28 -17.29 -13.02 -6.14
CA LEU A 28 -15.98 -13.42 -6.66
C LEU A 28 -15.20 -12.19 -7.13
N ILE A 29 -14.04 -11.93 -6.50
CA ILE A 29 -13.13 -10.85 -6.88
C ILE A 29 -12.03 -11.34 -7.82
N GLU A 30 -11.42 -12.49 -7.54
CA GLU A 30 -10.33 -13.07 -8.32
C GLU A 30 -10.46 -14.60 -8.36
N SER A 31 -10.23 -15.18 -9.53
CA SER A 31 -10.42 -16.62 -9.81
C SER A 31 -9.14 -17.32 -10.28
N ALA A 32 -7.99 -16.68 -10.11
CA ALA A 32 -6.70 -17.31 -10.38
C ALA A 32 -6.55 -18.60 -9.58
N SER A 33 -5.93 -19.61 -10.20
CA SER A 33 -5.94 -21.00 -9.71
C SER A 33 -5.08 -21.25 -8.46
N GLN A 34 -4.17 -20.33 -8.12
CA GLN A 34 -3.31 -20.43 -6.95
C GLN A 34 -3.71 -19.44 -5.86
N SER A 35 -3.01 -19.49 -4.73
CA SER A 35 -3.30 -18.70 -3.53
C SER A 35 -3.39 -17.20 -3.81
N GLN A 36 -4.47 -16.61 -3.30
CA GLN A 36 -4.67 -15.17 -3.16
C GLN A 36 -4.57 -14.88 -1.66
N LEU A 37 -3.75 -13.90 -1.29
CA LEU A 37 -3.26 -13.73 0.08
C LEU A 37 -3.54 -12.32 0.60
N SER A 38 -3.80 -12.26 1.91
CA SER A 38 -3.86 -11.03 2.70
C SER A 38 -4.61 -9.86 2.02
N PRO A 39 -5.89 -10.04 1.61
CA PRO A 39 -6.62 -8.98 0.95
C PRO A 39 -6.86 -7.82 1.90
N LEU A 40 -6.66 -6.60 1.41
CA LEU A 40 -7.05 -5.35 2.04
C LEU A 40 -8.19 -4.71 1.25
N VAL A 41 -9.10 -4.05 1.96
CA VAL A 41 -10.25 -3.37 1.37
C VAL A 41 -10.30 -1.95 1.90
N GLN A 42 -10.49 -1.00 0.99
CA GLN A 42 -10.60 0.42 1.33
C GLN A 42 -11.68 1.09 0.48
N VAL A 43 -12.54 1.86 1.13
CA VAL A 43 -13.52 2.71 0.42
C VAL A 43 -12.86 4.06 0.15
N ALA A 44 -12.93 4.51 -1.11
CA ALA A 44 -12.47 5.84 -1.51
C ALA A 44 -13.59 6.87 -1.35
N LEU A 45 -13.25 8.16 -1.43
CA LEU A 45 -14.21 9.24 -1.16
C LEU A 45 -15.38 9.35 -2.15
N ASP A 46 -15.27 8.79 -3.35
CA ASP A 46 -16.41 8.68 -4.28
C ASP A 46 -17.35 7.50 -3.96
N GLY A 47 -17.06 6.73 -2.91
CA GLY A 47 -17.80 5.52 -2.56
C GLY A 47 -17.39 4.29 -3.37
N SER A 48 -16.41 4.40 -4.28
CA SER A 48 -15.80 3.23 -4.91
C SER A 48 -15.01 2.41 -3.89
N THR A 49 -14.89 1.12 -4.13
CA THR A 49 -14.19 0.19 -3.24
C THR A 49 -12.95 -0.35 -3.93
N TYR A 50 -11.80 -0.17 -3.31
CA TYR A 50 -10.55 -0.76 -3.71
C TYR A 50 -10.31 -2.05 -2.92
N ILE A 51 -9.92 -3.11 -3.64
CA ILE A 51 -9.53 -4.39 -3.04
C ILE A 51 -8.14 -4.73 -3.57
N ALA A 52 -7.15 -4.79 -2.69
CA ALA A 52 -5.78 -5.14 -3.03
C ALA A 52 -5.40 -6.47 -2.38
N TRP A 53 -4.57 -7.28 -3.03
CA TRP A 53 -4.13 -8.57 -2.49
C TRP A 53 -2.76 -9.00 -3.02
N GLY A 54 -2.11 -9.92 -2.31
CA GLY A 54 -0.96 -10.66 -2.80
C GLY A 54 -1.41 -11.84 -3.67
N ASP A 55 -0.92 -11.90 -4.89
CA ASP A 55 -1.32 -12.89 -5.89
C ASP A 55 -0.19 -13.85 -6.20
N ARG A 56 -0.42 -15.14 -5.94
CA ARG A 56 0.57 -16.21 -6.14
C ARG A 56 0.23 -17.11 -7.33
N ARG A 57 -0.46 -16.60 -8.36
CA ARG A 57 -0.81 -17.36 -9.58
C ARG A 57 0.39 -17.96 -10.30
N ASN A 58 1.56 -17.34 -10.17
CA ASN A 58 2.81 -17.73 -10.84
C ASN A 58 3.80 -18.31 -9.82
N THR A 59 3.47 -19.44 -9.20
CA THR A 59 4.32 -20.06 -8.16
C THR A 59 5.77 -20.29 -8.66
N PRO A 60 6.80 -20.04 -7.81
CA PRO A 60 6.71 -19.68 -6.39
C PRO A 60 6.52 -18.18 -6.12
N SER A 61 6.57 -17.33 -7.15
CA SER A 61 6.60 -15.87 -7.06
C SER A 61 5.23 -15.26 -6.74
N TYR A 62 5.28 -14.00 -6.29
CA TYR A 62 4.13 -13.17 -5.98
C TYR A 62 4.13 -11.91 -6.87
N ASP A 63 2.96 -11.40 -7.21
CA ASP A 63 2.77 -9.98 -7.54
C ASP A 63 1.66 -9.39 -6.65
N TYR A 64 1.61 -8.07 -6.53
CA TYR A 64 0.51 -7.39 -5.85
C TYR A 64 -0.46 -6.85 -6.87
N ARG A 65 -1.76 -6.96 -6.57
CA ARG A 65 -2.83 -6.55 -7.48
C ARG A 65 -3.87 -5.75 -6.76
N ILE A 66 -4.60 -4.96 -7.52
CA ILE A 66 -5.73 -4.18 -7.02
C ILE A 66 -6.85 -4.15 -8.04
N LYS A 67 -8.09 -4.13 -7.55
CA LYS A 67 -9.31 -3.87 -8.32
C LYS A 67 -10.07 -2.73 -7.69
N ARG A 68 -10.72 -1.91 -8.52
CA ARG A 68 -11.67 -0.89 -8.09
C ARG A 68 -13.07 -1.26 -8.56
N LEU A 69 -13.99 -1.22 -7.62
CA LEU A 69 -15.39 -1.57 -7.78
C LEU A 69 -16.24 -0.31 -7.61
N ASP A 70 -17.29 -0.18 -8.41
CA ASP A 70 -18.29 0.86 -8.18
C ASP A 70 -19.11 0.57 -6.92
N PHE A 71 -19.98 1.50 -6.53
CA PHE A 71 -20.86 1.31 -5.37
C PHE A 71 -21.76 0.06 -5.47
N SER A 72 -22.06 -0.39 -6.68
CA SER A 72 -22.86 -1.61 -6.94
C SER A 72 -22.01 -2.87 -6.98
N GLY A 73 -20.70 -2.76 -6.78
CA GLY A 73 -19.74 -3.86 -6.74
C GLY A 73 -19.17 -4.23 -8.09
N ASN A 74 -19.47 -3.49 -9.17
CA ASN A 74 -18.95 -3.82 -10.48
C ASN A 74 -17.48 -3.40 -10.59
N ILE A 75 -16.61 -4.35 -10.92
CA ILE A 75 -15.19 -4.05 -11.20
C ILE A 75 -15.10 -3.20 -12.47
N PHE A 76 -14.50 -2.02 -12.38
CA PHE A 76 -14.27 -1.14 -13.54
C PHE A 76 -12.79 -0.76 -13.75
N GLU A 77 -11.93 -0.99 -12.75
CA GLU A 77 -10.47 -0.89 -12.90
C GLU A 77 -9.77 -2.11 -12.28
N SER A 78 -8.64 -2.51 -12.86
CA SER A 78 -7.82 -3.62 -12.38
C SER A 78 -6.36 -3.40 -12.76
N TYR A 79 -5.45 -3.47 -11.79
CA TYR A 79 -4.03 -3.20 -11.99
C TYR A 79 -3.15 -4.27 -11.33
N THR A 80 -2.00 -4.53 -11.94
CA THR A 80 -0.88 -5.23 -11.29
C THR A 80 0.08 -4.16 -10.78
N LEU A 81 0.30 -4.13 -9.47
CA LEU A 81 1.05 -3.09 -8.78
C LEU A 81 2.56 -3.29 -8.83
N SER A 82 3.00 -4.55 -8.85
CA SER A 82 4.40 -4.93 -8.72
C SER A 82 4.87 -5.88 -9.81
N ASN A 83 6.19 -5.99 -9.95
CA ASN A 83 6.84 -7.07 -10.65
C ASN A 83 6.60 -8.39 -9.90
N GLN A 84 6.92 -9.51 -10.56
CA GLN A 84 7.05 -10.80 -9.88
C GLN A 84 8.27 -10.78 -8.95
N HIS A 85 8.07 -11.14 -7.68
CA HIS A 85 9.10 -11.12 -6.64
C HIS A 85 8.91 -12.26 -5.63
N SER A 86 9.92 -12.50 -4.79
CA SER A 86 9.75 -13.26 -3.55
C SER A 86 9.39 -12.32 -2.40
N SER A 87 8.73 -12.83 -1.37
CA SER A 87 8.42 -12.08 -0.16
C SER A 87 8.82 -12.88 1.07
N SER A 88 9.38 -12.24 2.09
CA SER A 88 9.71 -12.89 3.36
C SER A 88 8.46 -13.17 4.21
N ALA A 89 7.44 -12.32 4.07
CA ALA A 89 6.10 -12.51 4.59
C ALA A 89 5.15 -12.78 3.42
N ALA A 90 4.63 -14.01 3.32
CA ALA A 90 3.92 -14.49 2.14
C ALA A 90 2.79 -13.55 1.68
N GLY A 91 3.04 -12.76 0.64
CA GLY A 91 2.06 -11.88 -0.01
C GLY A 91 1.48 -10.76 0.87
N ASN A 92 2.25 -10.21 1.82
CA ASN A 92 1.74 -9.18 2.72
C ASN A 92 1.77 -7.77 2.12
N LEU A 93 0.58 -7.21 1.96
CA LEU A 93 0.37 -5.77 1.91
C LEU A 93 0.43 -5.22 3.35
N GLU A 94 1.14 -4.12 3.54
CA GLU A 94 1.28 -3.47 4.85
C GLU A 94 0.13 -2.49 5.11
N ALA A 95 -0.36 -1.80 4.07
CA ALA A 95 -1.47 -0.87 4.16
C ALA A 95 -2.16 -0.61 2.81
N LEU A 96 -3.44 -0.26 2.87
CA LEU A 96 -4.24 0.27 1.77
C LEU A 96 -5.12 1.39 2.34
N GLU A 97 -4.86 2.63 1.94
CA GLU A 97 -5.51 3.81 2.54
C GLU A 97 -6.02 4.76 1.46
N SER A 98 -7.22 5.32 1.66
CA SER A 98 -7.79 6.28 0.72
C SER A 98 -6.99 7.57 0.72
N ASP A 99 -6.80 8.12 -0.47
CA ASP A 99 -6.39 9.51 -0.63
C ASP A 99 -7.59 10.45 -0.45
N THR A 100 -7.36 11.76 -0.58
CA THR A 100 -8.43 12.77 -0.48
C THR A 100 -9.12 13.12 -1.81
N GLU A 101 -8.80 12.44 -2.90
CA GLU A 101 -9.32 12.66 -4.26
C GLU A 101 -9.48 11.35 -5.06
N HIS A 102 -10.25 10.41 -4.50
CA HIS A 102 -10.75 9.18 -5.15
C HIS A 102 -9.72 8.08 -5.49
N GLY A 103 -8.45 8.25 -5.13
CA GLY A 103 -7.43 7.22 -5.25
C GLY A 103 -7.11 6.56 -3.92
N VAL A 104 -6.11 5.68 -3.95
CA VAL A 104 -5.60 4.98 -2.77
C VAL A 104 -4.09 4.88 -2.80
N PHE A 105 -3.48 4.87 -1.62
CA PHE A 105 -2.09 4.49 -1.44
C PHE A 105 -2.00 3.02 -1.02
N VAL A 106 -1.07 2.28 -1.62
CA VAL A 106 -0.80 0.88 -1.30
C VAL A 106 0.64 0.74 -0.86
N LEU A 107 0.86 0.23 0.36
CA LEU A 107 2.17 -0.05 0.93
C LEU A 107 2.39 -1.56 0.97
N TRP A 108 3.53 -2.03 0.50
CA TRP A 108 3.88 -3.45 0.56
C TRP A 108 5.36 -3.67 0.82
N GLU A 109 5.66 -4.90 1.25
CA GLU A 109 7.01 -5.43 1.32
C GLU A 109 7.29 -6.35 0.13
N GLN A 110 8.50 -6.30 -0.40
CA GLN A 110 9.00 -7.32 -1.32
C GLN A 110 10.50 -7.56 -1.15
N ILE A 111 10.97 -8.75 -1.49
CA ILE A 111 12.40 -9.02 -1.55
C ILE A 111 12.97 -8.50 -2.88
N THR A 112 13.97 -7.64 -2.78
CA THR A 112 14.81 -7.20 -3.90
C THR A 112 16.28 -7.36 -3.48
N ASP A 113 17.09 -8.01 -4.32
CA ASP A 113 18.51 -8.30 -4.04
C ASP A 113 18.75 -8.95 -2.66
N ASN A 114 17.90 -9.93 -2.29
CA ASN A 114 17.92 -10.67 -1.02
C ASN A 114 17.64 -9.82 0.24
N ARG A 115 16.99 -8.66 0.09
CA ARG A 115 16.62 -7.78 1.20
C ARG A 115 15.15 -7.41 1.09
N ASP A 116 14.48 -7.27 2.22
CA ASP A 116 13.12 -6.78 2.25
C ASP A 116 13.08 -5.26 2.05
N GLU A 117 12.38 -4.84 1.00
CA GLU A 117 12.14 -3.45 0.66
C GLU A 117 10.69 -3.07 0.90
N LEU A 118 10.48 -1.85 1.42
CA LEU A 118 9.15 -1.24 1.45
C LEU A 118 8.94 -0.38 0.22
N ARG A 119 7.77 -0.57 -0.39
CA ARG A 119 7.35 0.12 -1.62
C ARG A 119 5.96 0.71 -1.46
N LEU A 120 5.78 1.87 -2.07
CA LEU A 120 4.52 2.59 -2.06
C LEU A 120 4.05 2.80 -3.50
N GLN A 121 2.77 2.58 -3.76
CA GLN A 121 2.09 3.01 -4.98
C GLN A 121 0.98 3.97 -4.62
N HIS A 122 0.72 4.93 -5.50
CA HIS A 122 -0.50 5.71 -5.50
C HIS A 122 -1.32 5.32 -6.72
N VAL A 123 -2.50 4.75 -6.45
CA VAL A 123 -3.43 4.28 -7.48
C VAL A 123 -4.51 5.32 -7.65
N ASN A 124 -4.44 6.10 -8.73
CA ASN A 124 -5.42 7.14 -9.02
C ASN A 124 -5.49 7.40 -10.54
N SER A 125 -6.56 6.92 -11.18
CA SER A 125 -6.78 7.03 -12.63
C SER A 125 -7.07 8.45 -13.12
N THR A 126 -7.36 9.38 -12.21
CA THR A 126 -7.54 10.80 -12.54
C THR A 126 -6.21 11.54 -12.65
N LEU A 127 -5.16 11.05 -11.99
CA LEU A 127 -3.81 11.61 -12.02
C LEU A 127 -2.93 10.95 -13.09
N ASP A 128 -3.06 9.64 -13.27
CA ASP A 128 -2.37 8.88 -14.31
C ASP A 128 -3.37 7.99 -15.06
N ALA A 129 -3.42 8.08 -16.39
CA ALA A 129 -4.37 7.31 -17.19
C ALA A 129 -4.18 5.79 -17.09
N ASN A 130 -2.99 5.32 -16.70
CA ASN A 130 -2.69 3.92 -16.42
C ASN A 130 -3.04 3.52 -14.98
N GLY A 131 -3.48 4.48 -14.16
CA GLY A 131 -3.82 4.32 -12.75
C GLY A 131 -2.62 4.23 -11.80
N MET A 132 -1.38 4.22 -12.30
CA MET A 132 -0.16 3.93 -11.53
C MET A 132 0.72 5.18 -11.41
N VAL A 133 0.46 6.03 -10.40
CA VAL A 133 1.06 7.37 -10.30
C VAL A 133 2.56 7.35 -10.00
N PHE A 134 3.06 6.36 -9.25
CA PHE A 134 4.49 6.22 -8.91
C PHE A 134 5.23 5.28 -9.86
N GLY A 135 4.70 5.11 -11.07
CA GLY A 135 5.25 4.26 -12.12
C GLY A 135 5.13 2.77 -11.81
N ASP A 136 5.64 1.95 -12.71
CA ASP A 136 5.64 0.50 -12.56
C ASP A 136 6.45 0.08 -11.33
N ASN A 137 5.96 -0.91 -10.60
CA ASN A 137 6.60 -1.47 -9.39
C ASN A 137 6.73 -0.51 -8.19
N GLY A 138 6.07 0.63 -8.24
CA GLY A 138 6.00 1.59 -7.14
C GLY A 138 7.33 2.22 -6.73
N LEU A 139 7.22 3.19 -5.83
CA LEU A 139 8.33 3.94 -5.28
C LEU A 139 9.01 3.17 -4.15
N VAL A 140 10.34 3.01 -4.22
CA VAL A 140 11.16 2.53 -3.10
C VAL A 140 11.31 3.62 -2.05
N LEU A 141 10.95 3.30 -0.80
CA LEU A 141 10.81 4.27 0.29
C LEU A 141 12.13 4.68 0.95
N SER A 142 13.15 3.83 0.91
CA SER A 142 14.49 4.11 1.44
C SER A 142 15.57 3.44 0.60
N GLY A 143 16.74 4.04 0.52
CA GLY A 143 17.92 3.40 -0.08
C GLY A 143 18.79 2.62 0.91
N PHE A 144 18.30 2.38 2.13
CA PHE A 144 18.95 1.47 3.06
C PHE A 144 19.22 0.10 2.42
N GLU A 145 20.44 -0.35 2.59
CA GLU A 145 20.95 -1.62 2.09
C GLU A 145 20.71 -2.78 3.07
N CYS A 146 19.52 -2.84 3.65
CA CYS A 146 19.14 -3.83 4.66
C CYS A 146 17.63 -4.06 4.67
N ASP A 147 17.10 -4.92 5.54
CA ASP A 147 15.66 -5.16 5.60
C ASP A 147 14.92 -3.97 6.23
N ARG A 148 13.83 -3.57 5.57
CA ARG A 148 12.90 -2.53 6.04
C ARG A 148 11.59 -3.21 6.34
N LYS A 149 11.19 -3.17 7.60
CA LYS A 149 10.10 -3.97 8.17
C LYS A 149 9.09 -3.11 8.90
N ASN A 150 7.93 -3.70 9.16
CA ASN A 150 6.88 -3.12 10.00
C ASN A 150 6.43 -1.76 9.45
N GLY A 151 6.01 -1.75 8.19
CA GLY A 151 5.55 -0.55 7.52
C GLY A 151 4.26 -0.03 8.16
N SER A 152 4.13 1.28 8.28
CA SER A 152 2.85 1.93 8.60
C SER A 152 2.68 3.13 7.70
N LEU A 153 1.46 3.33 7.22
CA LEU A 153 1.11 4.39 6.29
C LEU A 153 0.13 5.36 6.96
N ALA A 154 0.41 6.66 6.82
CA ALA A 154 -0.52 7.74 7.12
C ALA A 154 -0.67 8.58 5.86
N VAL A 155 -1.85 8.51 5.25
CA VAL A 155 -2.20 9.39 4.13
C VAL A 155 -2.65 10.74 4.71
N ILE A 156 -2.03 11.81 4.24
CA ILE A 156 -2.28 13.18 4.69
C ILE A 156 -3.29 13.84 3.78
N ASP A 157 -3.05 13.76 2.48
CA ASP A 157 -3.91 14.23 1.41
C ASP A 157 -3.60 13.45 0.12
N ARG A 158 -4.19 13.86 -1.01
CA ARG A 158 -3.96 13.25 -2.33
C ARG A 158 -2.50 13.06 -2.67
N ASP A 159 -1.66 14.07 -2.39
CA ASP A 159 -0.29 14.12 -2.86
C ASP A 159 0.71 13.78 -1.76
N ASN A 160 0.28 13.76 -0.49
CA ASN A 160 1.14 13.61 0.66
C ASN A 160 0.81 12.36 1.48
N ALA A 161 1.85 11.55 1.69
CA ALA A 161 1.79 10.41 2.61
C ALA A 161 3.05 10.39 3.50
N ILE A 162 2.92 9.84 4.70
CA ILE A 162 4.05 9.56 5.58
C ILE A 162 4.08 8.07 5.85
N VAL A 163 5.25 7.46 5.67
CA VAL A 163 5.48 6.04 5.97
C VAL A 163 6.49 5.93 7.10
N SER A 164 6.18 5.14 8.12
CA SER A 164 7.15 4.73 9.13
C SER A 164 7.60 3.30 8.90
N PHE A 165 8.85 3.00 9.24
CA PHE A 165 9.41 1.66 9.12
C PHE A 165 10.58 1.44 10.08
N THR A 166 10.97 0.18 10.25
CA THR A 166 12.11 -0.25 11.08
C THR A 166 13.20 -0.86 10.21
N THR A 167 14.46 -0.71 10.60
CA THR A 167 15.63 -1.24 9.87
C THR A 167 16.27 -2.41 10.63
N SER A 168 15.60 -3.56 10.67
CA SER A 168 15.93 -4.67 11.59
C SER A 168 17.27 -5.36 11.32
N SER A 169 17.77 -5.34 10.08
CA SER A 169 18.99 -6.09 9.69
C SER A 169 20.11 -5.22 9.12
N CYS A 170 20.08 -3.91 9.37
CA CYS A 170 21.12 -3.01 8.88
C CYS A 170 22.53 -3.43 9.36
N ALA A 171 23.41 -3.71 8.41
CA ALA A 171 24.80 -3.98 8.73
C ALA A 171 25.48 -2.66 9.09
N GLY A 172 25.99 -2.56 10.32
CA GLY A 172 26.85 -1.48 10.75
C GLY A 172 27.89 -2.00 11.74
N SER A 173 28.99 -1.27 11.88
CA SER A 173 30.04 -1.62 12.83
C SER A 173 29.60 -1.40 14.29
N ASN A 174 28.52 -0.64 14.52
CA ASN A 174 28.00 -0.34 15.84
C ASN A 174 26.63 -0.99 16.07
N VAL A 175 26.43 -1.44 17.31
CA VAL A 175 25.18 -2.03 17.82
C VAL A 175 23.97 -1.07 17.73
N MET A 176 24.18 0.20 17.38
CA MET A 176 23.15 1.23 17.22
C MET A 176 22.76 1.47 15.74
N ASP A 177 23.41 0.81 14.79
CA ASP A 177 23.24 1.06 13.35
C ASP A 177 22.04 0.30 12.74
N TYR A 178 21.39 -0.58 13.50
CA TYR A 178 20.20 -1.34 13.13
C TYR A 178 19.11 -1.24 14.20
N GLY A 179 17.92 -1.78 13.91
CA GLY A 179 16.76 -1.76 14.81
C GLY A 179 16.23 -0.35 15.11
N ASN A 180 16.55 0.63 14.27
CA ASN A 180 16.06 2.00 14.38
C ASN A 180 14.70 2.14 13.69
N ALA A 181 13.90 3.11 14.13
CA ALA A 181 12.69 3.51 13.42
C ALA A 181 12.94 4.79 12.63
N TYR A 182 12.43 4.80 11.40
CA TYR A 182 12.51 5.92 10.47
C TYR A 182 11.13 6.31 10.00
N VAL A 183 11.03 7.54 9.52
CA VAL A 183 9.88 8.04 8.78
C VAL A 183 10.31 8.69 7.48
N GLN A 184 9.53 8.47 6.43
CA GLN A 184 9.71 9.09 5.12
C GLN A 184 8.42 9.78 4.72
N LYS A 185 8.51 11.05 4.33
CA LYS A 185 7.40 11.78 3.71
C LYS A 185 7.51 11.64 2.20
N ILE A 186 6.41 11.24 1.57
CA ILE A 186 6.26 11.24 0.12
C ILE A 186 5.37 12.42 -0.25
N THR A 187 5.82 13.23 -1.21
CA THR A 187 5.06 14.36 -1.76
C THR A 187 5.10 14.26 -3.29
N SER A 188 3.93 14.06 -3.90
CA SER A 188 3.76 13.92 -5.36
C SER A 188 4.75 12.92 -5.98
N GLY A 189 4.91 11.76 -5.34
CA GLY A 189 5.82 10.70 -5.81
C GLY A 189 7.31 10.89 -5.50
N ALA A 190 7.69 11.96 -4.80
CA ALA A 190 9.08 12.21 -4.40
C ALA A 190 9.30 12.00 -2.90
N LYS A 191 10.49 11.47 -2.53
CA LYS A 191 10.95 11.38 -1.14
C LYS A 191 11.33 12.77 -0.61
N ALA A 192 10.50 13.35 0.25
CA ALA A 192 10.67 14.71 0.77
C ALA A 192 11.70 14.80 1.90
N TRP A 193 12.02 13.70 2.58
CA TRP A 193 12.96 13.67 3.70
C TRP A 193 14.30 13.01 3.37
N GLY A 194 14.78 13.23 2.14
CA GLY A 194 16.03 12.65 1.66
C GLY A 194 15.88 11.17 1.29
N ASN A 195 16.99 10.53 0.95
CA ASN A 195 16.98 9.18 0.41
C ASN A 195 16.40 8.14 1.38
N ASP A 196 16.70 8.28 2.68
CA ASP A 196 16.43 7.26 3.70
C ASP A 196 15.42 7.71 4.77
N GLY A 197 14.89 8.92 4.62
CA GLY A 197 13.95 9.51 5.56
C GLY A 197 14.64 10.17 6.75
N LYS A 198 13.86 10.44 7.81
CA LYS A 198 14.34 10.94 9.10
C LYS A 198 14.30 9.83 10.13
N LEU A 199 15.34 9.78 10.97
CA LEU A 199 15.36 8.96 12.16
C LEU A 199 14.28 9.43 13.14
N ALA A 200 13.36 8.55 13.48
CA ALA A 200 12.26 8.82 14.41
C ALA A 200 12.59 8.34 15.83
N ALA A 201 13.22 7.18 15.94
CA ALA A 201 13.68 6.64 17.21
C ALA A 201 14.93 5.76 17.01
N THR A 202 15.88 5.89 17.93
CA THR A 202 17.08 5.04 17.96
C THR A 202 16.83 3.77 18.74
N ARG A 203 17.42 2.67 18.26
CA ARG A 203 17.72 1.50 19.09
C ARG A 203 18.47 1.93 20.34
N ASN A 204 18.19 1.30 21.48
CA ASN A 204 18.93 1.57 22.71
C ASN A 204 20.21 0.72 22.81
N THR A 205 21.16 1.16 23.62
CA THR A 205 22.50 0.57 23.75
C THR A 205 22.51 -0.87 24.27
N ASN A 206 21.38 -1.34 24.83
CA ASN A 206 21.28 -2.64 25.49
C ASN A 206 20.77 -3.75 24.59
N GLY A 207 20.58 -3.48 23.30
CA GLY A 207 20.28 -4.57 22.37
C GLY A 207 18.83 -4.61 21.87
N ASN A 208 17.98 -3.65 22.23
CA ASN A 208 16.55 -3.76 21.95
C ASN A 208 16.12 -2.85 20.79
N ASP A 209 15.70 -3.50 19.70
CA ASP A 209 15.16 -2.85 18.51
C ASP A 209 13.92 -2.00 18.86
N VAL A 210 13.68 -0.97 18.05
CA VAL A 210 12.38 -0.30 18.01
C VAL A 210 11.39 -1.24 17.36
N LEU A 211 10.24 -1.42 17.99
CA LEU A 211 9.16 -2.32 17.60
C LEU A 211 7.88 -1.51 17.33
N ASP A 212 6.96 -2.11 16.57
CA ASP A 212 5.60 -1.61 16.34
C ASP A 212 5.51 -0.12 15.97
N VAL A 213 6.39 0.36 15.09
CA VAL A 213 6.31 1.74 14.64
C VAL A 213 5.02 1.95 13.85
N LYS A 214 4.22 2.90 14.30
CA LYS A 214 2.97 3.32 13.68
C LYS A 214 2.99 4.80 13.43
N VAL A 215 2.53 5.19 12.25
CA VAL A 215 2.26 6.58 11.92
C VAL A 215 0.76 6.78 11.84
N ILE A 216 0.26 7.81 12.51
CA ILE A 216 -1.17 8.13 12.57
C ILE A 216 -1.35 9.57 12.08
N PRO A 217 -2.29 9.84 11.15
CA PRO A 217 -2.60 11.21 10.73
C PRO A 217 -2.94 12.11 11.92
N GLY A 218 -2.36 13.30 11.93
CA GLY A 218 -2.60 14.34 12.93
C GLY A 218 -3.39 15.52 12.35
N LEU A 219 -3.70 16.49 13.21
CA LEU A 219 -4.35 17.73 12.78
C LEU A 219 -3.43 18.54 11.85
N LEU A 220 -4.04 19.35 10.97
CA LEU A 220 -3.34 20.28 10.08
C LEU A 220 -2.29 19.61 9.16
N GLY A 221 -2.53 18.37 8.77
CA GLY A 221 -1.65 17.61 7.88
C GLY A 221 -0.35 17.13 8.53
N GLY A 222 -0.29 17.15 9.86
CA GLY A 222 0.78 16.49 10.62
C GLY A 222 0.56 14.99 10.75
N ALA A 223 1.48 14.30 11.42
CA ALA A 223 1.31 12.92 11.85
C ALA A 223 1.97 12.69 13.21
N PHE A 224 1.41 11.76 13.98
CA PHE A 224 2.01 11.23 15.19
C PHE A 224 2.76 9.93 14.87
N ILE A 225 3.90 9.73 15.51
CA ILE A 225 4.66 8.49 15.41
C ILE A 225 4.60 7.83 16.79
N LEU A 226 4.07 6.61 16.82
CA LEU A 226 4.05 5.77 18.00
C LEU A 226 5.01 4.61 17.75
N PHE A 227 5.71 4.18 18.79
CA PHE A 227 6.57 3.02 18.73
C PHE A 227 6.65 2.41 20.11
N SER A 228 6.96 1.12 20.16
CA SER A 228 7.33 0.43 21.38
C SER A 228 8.84 0.16 21.35
N GLN A 229 9.47 0.19 22.51
CA GLN A 229 10.84 -0.25 22.66
C GLN A 229 11.01 -0.84 24.05
N ASN A 230 11.67 -1.99 24.13
CA ASN A 230 12.06 -2.54 25.42
C ASN A 230 13.19 -1.69 26.01
N THR A 231 12.86 -0.85 26.98
CA THR A 231 13.86 -0.23 27.84
C THR A 231 14.15 -1.19 28.99
N THR A 232 15.41 -1.50 29.26
CA THR A 232 15.77 -2.07 30.57
C THR A 232 15.33 -1.09 31.66
N SER A 233 14.89 -1.58 32.81
CA SER A 233 14.63 -0.76 33.99
C SER A 233 15.94 -0.13 34.47
N ASP A 234 16.34 0.99 33.87
CA ASP A 234 17.36 1.82 34.48
C ASP A 234 16.64 2.67 35.52
N ASN A 235 16.63 2.19 36.76
CA ASN A 235 16.09 2.91 37.92
C ASN A 235 16.98 4.11 38.33
N SER A 236 17.61 4.78 37.36
CA SER A 236 18.48 5.92 37.59
C SER A 236 17.99 7.15 36.80
N LEU A 237 16.83 7.65 37.21
CA LEU A 237 16.46 9.06 37.05
C LEU A 237 16.90 9.84 38.29
#